data_AF-A0A8G0LDB5-F1
#
_entry.id   AF-A0A8G0LDB5-F1
#
_cell.length_a   1.000
_cell.length_b   1.000
_cell.length_c   1.000
_cell.angle_alpha   90.00
_cell.angle_beta   90.00
_cell.angle_gamma   90.00
#
_symmetry.space_group_name_H-M   'P 1'
#
loop_
_entity.id
_entity.type
_entity.pdbx_description
1 polymer ?
#
loop_
_entity_poly.entity_id
_entity_poly.type
_entity_poly.pdbx_seq_one_letter_code
_entity_poly.pdbx_strand_id
1 'polypeptide(L)'
;MVVARKSHAGSGYHTAASVYRRVFTALKQFLPKNESPEDGSLAKEPKKLAAQVAPICSDMLAQLNYPGAPKLTAEAVEGLLAYMHKRAIEFDVPLNTKISAKGFRLGYAEGLLAHPNHPVQVQGYVGLFTWLVVQYDDIVGQSNEMVQEALQFHQRFFRGERQPNNLLEAIAILLREADDHFDTVMANMLQISVLKFLTSNLLERHDGFQHMAVTRAGNKFPDFYRDMSGMNVAYAVFCYPKAQYPDVSAFLEAIPDMARFIDISNDVLSFYKEEVGGDTRNYLHNRVDTSGKPMLAVLQDVSKESIEAAKRVSEILKGRGVYEQSWNESVQGYMAMHTTNPRYKMADLGLGEEHPLAPFEHKIGEFFDRVNNSS
;
A
#
# COMPACT_ATOMS: atom_id res chain seq x y z
N MET A 1 6.60 -61.47 -8.61
CA MET A 1 7.84 -62.14 -9.07
C MET A 1 8.41 -61.31 -10.21
N VAL A 2 9.23 -60.28 -9.91
CA VAL A 2 10.68 -60.12 -10.25
C VAL A 2 10.95 -60.45 -11.73
N VAL A 3 11.41 -59.55 -12.61
CA VAL A 3 12.75 -58.90 -12.76
C VAL A 3 12.55 -57.68 -13.71
N ALA A 4 12.85 -56.41 -13.41
CA ALA A 4 14.13 -55.66 -13.23
C ALA A 4 14.99 -55.34 -14.50
N ARG A 5 14.92 -54.06 -14.92
CA ARG A 5 15.94 -53.10 -15.46
C ARG A 5 17.07 -53.51 -16.44
N LYS A 6 17.24 -52.72 -17.51
CA LYS A 6 18.38 -51.78 -17.81
C LYS A 6 18.21 -51.12 -19.20
N SER A 7 18.05 -49.79 -19.30
CA SER A 7 19.04 -48.74 -19.61
C SER A 7 19.76 -48.85 -20.96
N HIS A 8 19.57 -47.87 -21.86
CA HIS A 8 20.56 -47.41 -22.86
C HIS A 8 20.42 -45.90 -23.11
N ALA A 9 21.57 -45.28 -23.32
CA ALA A 9 21.84 -43.84 -23.40
C ALA A 9 21.76 -43.29 -24.83
N GLY A 10 21.56 -41.96 -24.94
CA GLY A 10 21.78 -41.14 -26.15
C GLY A 10 21.86 -39.67 -25.71
N SER A 11 23.05 -39.07 -25.71
CA SER A 11 23.62 -38.20 -26.77
C SER A 11 23.32 -36.72 -26.54
N GLY A 12 24.39 -35.93 -26.43
CA GLY A 12 24.35 -34.53 -26.00
C GLY A 12 23.81 -33.55 -27.03
N TYR A 13 23.42 -32.38 -26.51
CA TYR A 13 23.31 -31.14 -27.24
C TYR A 13 23.99 -30.04 -26.40
N HIS A 14 25.24 -29.73 -26.73
CA HIS A 14 25.84 -28.45 -26.37
C HIS A 14 25.14 -27.37 -27.20
N THR A 15 24.09 -26.75 -26.66
CA THR A 15 23.39 -25.65 -27.33
C THR A 15 24.14 -24.34 -27.12
N ALA A 16 24.27 -23.58 -28.21
CA ALA A 16 24.89 -22.26 -28.36
C ALA A 16 24.45 -21.15 -27.36
N ALA A 17 23.53 -21.45 -26.44
CA ALA A 17 23.02 -20.55 -25.42
C ALA A 17 24.10 -20.08 -24.41
N SER A 18 25.13 -20.89 -24.13
CA SER A 18 26.18 -20.51 -23.16
C SER A 18 27.16 -19.47 -23.72
N VAL A 19 27.38 -19.48 -25.04
CA VAL A 19 28.26 -18.53 -25.74
C VAL A 19 27.55 -17.18 -25.89
N TYR A 20 26.26 -17.17 -26.23
CA TYR A 20 25.45 -15.93 -26.29
C TYR A 20 25.32 -15.25 -24.92
N ARG A 21 25.21 -16.03 -23.83
CA ARG A 21 25.16 -15.48 -22.46
C ARG A 21 26.44 -14.72 -22.11
N ARG A 22 27.62 -15.24 -22.44
CA ARG A 22 28.91 -14.58 -22.13
C ARG A 22 29.13 -13.31 -22.95
N VAL A 23 28.70 -13.28 -24.21
CA VAL A 23 28.80 -12.09 -25.08
C VAL A 23 27.81 -11.00 -24.61
N PHE A 24 26.60 -11.35 -24.20
CA PHE A 24 25.62 -10.39 -23.66
C PHE A 24 26.01 -9.82 -22.29
N THR A 25 26.63 -10.61 -21.41
CA THR A 25 27.10 -10.11 -20.11
C THR A 25 28.28 -9.14 -20.27
N ALA A 26 29.15 -9.36 -21.27
CA ALA A 26 30.24 -8.43 -21.59
C ALA A 26 29.72 -7.12 -22.23
N LEU A 27 28.66 -7.17 -23.04
CA LEU A 27 28.06 -5.98 -23.66
C LEU A 27 27.19 -5.16 -22.69
N LYS A 28 26.60 -5.78 -21.65
CA LYS A 28 25.89 -5.06 -20.57
C LYS A 28 26.79 -4.13 -19.75
N GLN A 29 28.11 -4.36 -19.75
CA GLN A 29 29.08 -3.46 -19.09
C GLN A 29 29.41 -2.20 -19.91
N PHE A 30 29.01 -2.14 -21.19
CA PHE A 30 29.32 -1.02 -22.10
C PHE A 30 28.08 -0.25 -22.60
N LEU A 31 26.87 -0.63 -22.18
CA LEU A 31 25.66 0.11 -22.48
C LEU A 31 25.40 1.13 -21.37
N PRO A 32 25.34 2.44 -21.67
CA PRO A 32 25.03 3.45 -20.67
C PRO A 32 23.61 3.21 -20.14
N LYS A 33 23.48 3.10 -18.81
CA LYS A 33 22.20 3.37 -18.15
C LYS A 33 21.83 4.81 -18.49
N ASN A 34 20.70 5.03 -19.14
CA ASN A 34 20.11 6.37 -19.24
C ASN A 34 19.47 6.73 -17.89
N GLU A 35 20.27 6.76 -16.82
CA GLU A 35 19.98 7.62 -15.68
C GLU A 35 20.38 9.02 -16.13
N SER A 36 19.50 10.02 -16.01
CA SER A 36 19.98 11.39 -16.17
C SER A 36 21.07 11.61 -15.10
N PRO A 37 22.17 12.32 -15.39
CA PRO A 37 23.24 12.54 -14.40
C PRO A 37 22.74 13.20 -13.10
N GLU A 38 21.59 13.88 -13.15
CA GLU A 38 20.94 14.52 -12.00
C GLU A 38 20.17 13.51 -11.12
N ASP A 39 19.48 12.53 -11.71
CA ASP A 39 18.64 11.57 -10.95
C ASP A 39 19.47 10.59 -10.12
N GLY A 40 20.60 10.08 -10.65
CA GLY A 40 21.55 9.24 -9.90
C GLY A 40 22.30 9.97 -8.77
N SER A 41 22.12 11.29 -8.66
CA SER A 41 22.70 12.17 -7.64
C SER A 41 21.77 12.46 -6.46
N LEU A 42 20.44 12.35 -6.63
CA LEU A 42 19.46 12.79 -5.63
C LEU A 42 19.52 11.93 -4.35
N ALA A 43 19.63 10.61 -4.49
CA ALA A 43 19.79 9.68 -3.36
C ALA A 43 21.12 9.87 -2.60
N LYS A 44 22.15 10.45 -3.24
CA LYS A 44 23.50 10.62 -2.66
C LYS A 44 23.65 11.90 -1.84
N GLU A 45 22.69 12.82 -1.93
CA GLU A 45 22.67 14.06 -1.16
C GLU A 45 21.31 14.24 -0.43
N PRO A 46 20.99 13.43 0.59
CA PRO A 46 19.67 13.44 1.26
C PRO A 46 19.24 14.83 1.75
N LYS A 47 20.17 15.65 2.23
CA LYS A 47 19.88 17.02 2.69
C LYS A 47 19.44 17.95 1.55
N LYS A 48 20.06 17.81 0.38
CA LYS A 48 19.72 18.60 -0.81
C LYS A 48 18.37 18.16 -1.36
N LEU A 49 18.14 16.85 -1.41
CA LEU A 49 16.84 16.28 -1.79
C LEU A 49 15.73 16.75 -0.83
N ALA A 50 15.96 16.68 0.48
CA ALA A 50 15.02 17.17 1.49
C ALA A 50 14.64 18.64 1.26
N ALA A 51 15.63 19.51 0.96
CA ALA A 51 15.38 20.92 0.67
C ALA A 51 14.54 21.17 -0.59
N GLN A 52 14.55 20.25 -1.56
CA GLN A 52 13.76 20.33 -2.79
C GLN A 52 12.35 19.74 -2.63
N VAL A 53 12.22 18.68 -1.82
CA VAL A 53 10.95 17.95 -1.60
C VAL A 53 10.09 18.62 -0.53
N ALA A 54 10.69 19.15 0.55
CA ALA A 54 9.97 19.73 1.67
C ALA A 54 8.96 20.82 1.24
N PRO A 55 9.28 21.77 0.33
CA PRO A 55 8.30 22.76 -0.12
C PRO A 55 7.10 22.15 -0.84
N ILE A 56 7.28 21.05 -1.58
CA ILE A 56 6.20 20.38 -2.33
C ILE A 56 5.24 19.67 -1.36
N CYS A 57 5.78 18.94 -0.39
CA CYS A 57 4.96 18.29 0.64
C CYS A 57 4.28 19.32 1.54
N SER A 58 4.98 20.41 1.89
CA SER A 58 4.42 21.49 2.70
C SER A 58 3.26 22.20 1.99
N ASP A 59 3.40 22.48 0.68
CA ASP A 59 2.30 23.06 -0.12
C ASP A 59 1.10 22.11 -0.21
N MET A 60 1.33 20.81 -0.42
CA MET A 60 0.25 19.82 -0.40
C MET A 60 -0.53 19.84 0.92
N LEU A 61 0.15 19.74 2.08
CA LEU A 61 -0.51 19.76 3.39
C LEU A 61 -1.28 21.07 3.62
N ALA A 62 -0.70 22.20 3.19
CA ALA A 62 -1.35 23.50 3.30
C ALA A 62 -2.61 23.60 2.41
N GLN A 63 -2.54 23.15 1.16
CA GLN A 63 -3.67 23.19 0.21
C GLN A 63 -4.80 22.21 0.58
N LEU A 64 -4.48 21.15 1.32
CA LEU A 64 -5.45 20.24 1.91
C LEU A 64 -6.10 20.78 3.20
N ASN A 65 -5.68 21.95 3.68
CA ASN A 65 -6.07 22.51 4.98
C ASN A 65 -5.84 21.54 6.14
N TYR A 66 -4.74 20.78 6.09
CA TYR A 66 -4.46 19.73 7.07
C TYR A 66 -4.29 20.34 8.49
N PRO A 67 -5.16 19.99 9.45
CA PRO A 67 -5.18 20.63 10.77
C PRO A 67 -4.17 20.04 11.77
N GLY A 68 -3.38 19.04 11.34
CA GLY A 68 -2.50 18.25 12.21
C GLY A 68 -3.15 16.94 12.66
N ALA A 69 -2.36 16.11 13.33
CA ALA A 69 -2.74 14.76 13.71
C ALA A 69 -3.95 14.76 14.69
N PRO A 70 -4.91 13.83 14.53
CA PRO A 70 -6.08 13.78 15.39
C PRO A 70 -5.70 13.36 16.82
N LYS A 71 -6.50 13.79 17.81
CA LYS A 71 -6.33 13.38 19.21
C LYS A 71 -7.14 12.13 19.49
N LEU A 72 -6.52 11.16 20.15
CA LEU A 72 -7.14 9.88 20.50
C LEU A 72 -7.57 9.85 21.97
N THR A 73 -8.67 9.16 22.24
CA THR A 73 -9.12 8.87 23.61
C THR A 73 -8.58 7.51 24.07
N ALA A 74 -8.44 7.33 25.38
CA ALA A 74 -7.99 6.06 25.94
C ALA A 74 -8.97 4.92 25.60
N GLU A 75 -10.27 5.22 25.61
CA GLU A 75 -11.33 4.26 25.32
C GLU A 75 -11.26 3.76 23.86
N ALA A 76 -11.00 4.65 22.90
CA ALA A 76 -10.87 4.27 21.49
C ALA A 76 -9.63 3.39 21.26
N VAL A 77 -8.50 3.78 21.86
CA VAL A 77 -7.24 3.04 21.81
C VAL A 77 -7.42 1.63 22.39
N GLU A 78 -7.92 1.53 23.62
CA GLU A 78 -8.10 0.24 24.29
C GLU A 78 -9.14 -0.65 23.60
N GLY A 79 -10.26 -0.05 23.17
CA GLY A 79 -11.34 -0.75 22.50
C GLY A 79 -10.89 -1.38 21.18
N LEU A 80 -10.20 -0.60 20.33
CA LEU A 80 -9.72 -1.11 19.05
C LEU A 80 -8.59 -2.13 19.22
N LEU A 81 -7.65 -1.89 20.14
CA LEU A 81 -6.55 -2.82 20.39
C LEU A 81 -7.09 -4.19 20.86
N ALA A 82 -8.05 -4.19 21.78
CA ALA A 82 -8.69 -5.41 22.25
C ALA A 82 -9.44 -6.14 21.11
N TYR A 83 -10.17 -5.41 20.27
CA TYR A 83 -10.89 -5.98 19.13
C TYR A 83 -9.93 -6.60 18.10
N MET A 84 -8.93 -5.85 17.65
CA MET A 84 -7.97 -6.32 16.66
C MET A 84 -7.15 -7.51 17.18
N HIS A 85 -6.75 -7.48 18.46
CA HIS A 85 -6.03 -8.61 19.05
C HIS A 85 -6.88 -9.88 19.08
N LYS A 86 -8.15 -9.78 19.50
CA LYS A 86 -9.08 -10.90 19.50
C LYS A 86 -9.21 -11.52 18.10
N ARG A 87 -9.41 -10.67 17.08
CA ARG A 87 -9.53 -11.11 15.67
C ARG A 87 -8.23 -11.70 15.13
N ALA A 88 -7.07 -11.16 15.50
CA ALA A 88 -5.77 -11.72 15.14
C ALA A 88 -5.59 -13.16 15.64
N ILE A 89 -6.03 -13.45 16.87
CA ILE A 89 -6.05 -14.81 17.42
C ILE A 89 -7.03 -15.70 16.63
N GLU A 90 -8.23 -15.22 16.32
CA GLU A 90 -9.22 -15.96 15.53
C GLU A 90 -8.73 -16.30 14.12
N PHE A 91 -7.96 -15.41 13.51
CA PHE A 91 -7.33 -15.63 12.21
C PHE A 91 -6.13 -16.58 12.25
N ASP A 92 -5.60 -16.85 13.45
CA ASP A 92 -4.39 -17.66 13.64
C ASP A 92 -3.19 -17.12 12.82
N VAL A 93 -3.09 -15.79 12.73
CA VAL A 93 -1.97 -15.09 12.06
C VAL A 93 -0.97 -14.67 13.13
N PRO A 94 0.30 -15.12 13.08
CA PRO A 94 1.28 -14.82 14.11
C PRO A 94 1.51 -13.31 14.28
N LEU A 95 1.46 -12.82 15.52
CA LEU A 95 1.74 -11.41 15.85
C LEU A 95 3.19 -11.16 16.28
N ASN A 96 3.93 -12.20 16.64
CA ASN A 96 5.28 -12.13 17.20
C ASN A 96 6.39 -11.95 16.14
N THR A 97 6.08 -12.00 14.84
CA THR A 97 7.06 -11.72 13.79
C THR A 97 7.24 -10.22 13.64
N LYS A 98 8.46 -9.77 13.28
CA LYS A 98 8.74 -8.35 13.07
C LYS A 98 7.85 -7.72 11.98
N ILE A 99 7.60 -8.47 10.90
CA ILE A 99 6.77 -8.02 9.77
C ILE A 99 5.31 -7.86 10.24
N SER A 100 4.79 -8.86 10.96
CA SER A 100 3.43 -8.82 11.48
C SER A 100 3.23 -7.72 12.52
N ALA A 101 4.12 -7.60 13.51
CA ALA A 101 4.02 -6.56 14.54
C ALA A 101 4.06 -5.14 13.95
N LYS A 102 4.94 -4.91 12.95
CA LYS A 102 5.01 -3.65 12.20
C LYS A 102 3.70 -3.38 11.44
N GLY A 103 3.19 -4.37 10.72
CA GLY A 103 1.92 -4.25 9.99
C GLY A 103 0.73 -4.02 10.93
N PHE A 104 0.72 -4.68 12.09
CA PHE A 104 -0.37 -4.57 13.05
C PHE A 104 -0.43 -3.15 13.63
N ARG A 105 0.72 -2.58 14.00
CA ARG A 105 0.80 -1.18 14.45
C ARG A 105 0.33 -0.20 13.37
N LEU A 106 0.71 -0.43 12.12
CA LEU A 106 0.28 0.41 11.00
C LEU A 106 -1.24 0.33 10.80
N GLY A 107 -1.81 -0.88 10.75
CA GLY A 107 -3.25 -1.05 10.61
C GLY A 107 -4.04 -0.52 11.82
N TYR A 108 -3.52 -0.71 13.02
CA TYR A 108 -4.10 -0.17 14.23
C TYR A 108 -4.16 1.36 14.23
N ALA A 109 -3.09 2.02 13.78
CA ALA A 109 -3.09 3.47 13.60
C ALA A 109 -4.07 3.89 12.49
N GLU A 110 -4.09 3.20 11.34
CA GLU A 110 -5.02 3.50 10.24
C GLU A 110 -6.49 3.49 10.70
N GLY A 111 -6.90 2.44 11.43
CA GLY A 111 -8.26 2.32 11.95
C GLY A 111 -8.65 3.43 12.93
N LEU A 112 -7.70 3.99 13.69
CA LEU A 112 -7.95 5.06 14.66
C LEU A 112 -7.89 6.45 14.03
N LEU A 113 -6.87 6.71 13.22
CA LEU A 113 -6.59 8.06 12.73
C LEU A 113 -7.56 8.43 11.63
N ALA A 114 -7.78 7.55 10.66
CA ALA A 114 -8.60 7.84 9.46
C ALA A 114 -10.10 7.62 9.67
N HIS A 115 -10.49 6.89 10.73
CA HIS A 115 -11.88 6.51 10.95
C HIS A 115 -12.35 6.72 12.40
N PRO A 116 -12.06 7.87 13.04
CA PRO A 116 -12.23 8.06 14.49
C PRO A 116 -13.68 7.90 14.97
N ASN A 117 -14.66 8.16 14.10
CA ASN A 117 -16.10 8.08 14.43
C ASN A 117 -16.79 6.82 13.92
N HIS A 118 -16.07 5.89 13.31
CA HIS A 118 -16.64 4.60 12.91
C HIS A 118 -16.82 3.67 14.11
N PRO A 119 -17.78 2.73 14.09
CA PRO A 119 -17.87 1.67 15.07
C PRO A 119 -16.54 0.90 15.17
N VAL A 120 -16.18 0.47 16.39
CA VAL A 120 -14.93 -0.25 16.64
C VAL A 120 -14.75 -1.48 15.76
N GLN A 121 -15.86 -2.12 15.34
CA GLN A 121 -15.83 -3.26 14.42
C GLN A 121 -15.38 -2.85 13.02
N VAL A 122 -15.80 -1.68 12.53
CA VAL A 122 -15.39 -1.14 11.23
C VAL A 122 -13.96 -0.63 11.29
N GLN A 123 -13.59 0.11 12.36
CA GLN A 123 -12.18 0.48 12.60
C GLN A 123 -11.29 -0.75 12.65
N GLY A 124 -11.77 -1.81 13.32
CA GLY A 124 -11.11 -3.11 13.41
C GLY A 124 -11.00 -3.80 12.07
N TYR A 125 -12.05 -3.80 11.25
CA TYR A 125 -12.01 -4.32 9.89
C TYR A 125 -10.91 -3.62 9.07
N VAL A 126 -10.88 -2.29 9.06
CA VAL A 126 -9.87 -1.50 8.31
C VAL A 126 -8.46 -1.77 8.84
N GLY A 127 -8.30 -1.82 10.16
CA GLY A 127 -6.99 -2.06 10.78
C GLY A 127 -6.46 -3.48 10.54
N LEU A 128 -7.32 -4.49 10.65
CA LEU A 128 -6.97 -5.88 10.33
C LEU A 128 -6.68 -6.04 8.84
N PHE A 129 -7.49 -5.41 7.98
CA PHE A 129 -7.26 -5.39 6.55
C PHE A 129 -5.87 -4.85 6.23
N THR A 130 -5.56 -3.64 6.72
CA THR A 130 -4.27 -2.97 6.50
C THR A 130 -3.11 -3.80 7.06
N TRP A 131 -3.27 -4.40 8.24
CA TRP A 131 -2.27 -5.29 8.82
C TRP A 131 -1.95 -6.48 7.91
N LEU A 132 -2.95 -7.13 7.34
CA LEU A 132 -2.75 -8.33 6.53
C LEU A 132 -2.18 -8.00 5.14
N VAL A 133 -2.67 -6.96 4.47
CA VAL A 133 -2.20 -6.63 3.10
C VAL A 133 -0.77 -6.09 3.10
N VAL A 134 -0.35 -5.38 4.14
CA VAL A 134 1.04 -4.90 4.28
C VAL A 134 2.00 -6.05 4.53
N GLN A 135 1.59 -7.06 5.30
CA GLN A 135 2.38 -8.29 5.43
C GLN A 135 2.49 -9.04 4.10
N TYR A 136 1.37 -9.14 3.37
CA TYR A 136 1.36 -9.78 2.06
C TYR A 136 2.34 -9.07 1.10
N ASP A 137 2.38 -7.74 1.10
CA ASP A 137 3.32 -6.94 0.30
C ASP A 137 4.78 -7.22 0.67
N ASP A 138 5.12 -7.15 1.97
CA ASP A 138 6.49 -7.40 2.44
C ASP A 138 6.94 -8.86 2.14
N ILE A 139 6.04 -9.84 2.24
CA ILE A 139 6.34 -11.28 2.04
C ILE A 139 6.39 -11.67 0.56
N VAL A 140 5.31 -11.39 -0.19
CA VAL A 140 5.14 -11.80 -1.58
C VAL A 140 5.80 -10.80 -2.53
N GLY A 141 5.52 -9.51 -2.32
CA GLY A 141 6.02 -8.42 -3.15
C GLY A 141 7.52 -8.19 -2.99
N GLN A 142 8.01 -8.16 -1.75
CA GLN A 142 9.39 -7.73 -1.49
C GLN A 142 10.35 -8.89 -1.24
N SER A 143 9.89 -10.00 -0.64
CA SER A 143 10.76 -11.11 -0.20
C SER A 143 10.70 -12.37 -1.08
N ASN A 144 9.80 -12.41 -2.08
CA ASN A 144 9.59 -13.57 -2.97
C ASN A 144 9.25 -14.87 -2.20
N GLU A 145 8.63 -14.73 -1.03
CA GLU A 145 8.13 -15.83 -0.21
C GLU A 145 6.63 -16.03 -0.47
N MET A 146 6.11 -17.23 -0.21
CA MET A 146 4.67 -17.55 -0.36
C MET A 146 4.09 -17.37 -1.79
N VAL A 147 4.93 -17.21 -2.81
CA VAL A 147 4.49 -16.91 -4.19
C VAL A 147 3.57 -18.00 -4.77
N GLN A 148 3.85 -19.28 -4.48
CA GLN A 148 3.06 -20.40 -5.01
C GLN A 148 1.66 -20.45 -4.39
N GLU A 149 1.55 -20.20 -3.10
CA GLU A 149 0.28 -20.09 -2.38
C GLU A 149 -0.50 -18.86 -2.86
N ALA A 150 0.18 -17.72 -3.03
CA ALA A 150 -0.41 -16.49 -3.54
C ALA A 150 -0.96 -16.64 -4.98
N LEU A 151 -0.26 -17.36 -5.86
CA LEU A 151 -0.74 -17.67 -7.22
C LEU A 151 -2.08 -18.42 -7.23
N GLN A 152 -2.35 -19.24 -6.21
CA GLN A 152 -3.58 -20.03 -6.10
C GLN A 152 -4.72 -19.27 -5.42
N PHE A 153 -4.45 -18.10 -4.83
CA PHE A 153 -5.40 -17.36 -4.00
C PHE A 153 -6.74 -17.15 -4.70
N HIS A 154 -6.71 -16.56 -5.90
CA HIS A 154 -7.92 -16.22 -6.65
C HIS A 154 -8.75 -17.45 -7.00
N GLN A 155 -8.09 -18.50 -7.50
CA GLN A 155 -8.76 -19.75 -7.88
C GLN A 155 -9.47 -20.38 -6.67
N ARG A 156 -8.79 -20.43 -5.52
CA ARG A 156 -9.37 -20.96 -4.27
C ARG A 156 -10.50 -20.08 -3.76
N PHE A 157 -10.30 -18.76 -3.74
CA PHE A 157 -11.28 -17.79 -3.28
C PHE A 157 -12.61 -17.93 -4.04
N PHE A 158 -12.57 -17.95 -5.37
CA PHE A 158 -13.79 -18.09 -6.19
C PHE A 158 -14.43 -19.47 -6.13
N ARG A 159 -13.69 -20.50 -5.70
CA ARG A 159 -14.24 -21.85 -5.47
C ARG A 159 -14.76 -22.04 -4.04
N GLY A 160 -14.62 -21.05 -3.17
CA GLY A 160 -14.95 -21.18 -1.75
C GLY A 160 -14.03 -22.14 -0.99
N GLU A 161 -12.81 -22.37 -1.51
CA GLU A 161 -11.84 -23.24 -0.87
C GLU A 161 -10.97 -22.45 0.13
N ARG A 162 -10.71 -23.02 1.32
CA ARG A 162 -9.84 -22.42 2.34
C ARG A 162 -8.42 -22.19 1.81
N GLN A 163 -7.83 -21.03 1.98
CA GLN A 163 -6.42 -20.80 1.65
C GLN A 163 -5.49 -21.67 2.52
N PRO A 164 -4.35 -22.13 2.00
CA PRO A 164 -3.44 -23.00 2.75
C PRO A 164 -2.70 -22.26 3.88
N ASN A 165 -2.43 -20.97 3.69
CA ASN A 165 -1.73 -20.11 4.65
C ASN A 165 -2.75 -19.25 5.44
N ASN A 166 -2.54 -19.07 6.74
CA ASN A 166 -3.46 -18.32 7.60
C ASN A 166 -3.53 -16.82 7.27
N LEU A 167 -2.44 -16.19 6.82
CA LEU A 167 -2.47 -14.80 6.33
C LEU A 167 -3.40 -14.67 5.12
N LEU A 168 -3.26 -15.58 4.15
CA LEU A 168 -4.14 -15.61 2.98
C LEU A 168 -5.58 -15.94 3.37
N GLU A 169 -5.79 -16.87 4.29
CA GLU A 169 -7.15 -17.20 4.74
C GLU A 169 -7.80 -16.02 5.46
N ALA A 170 -7.05 -15.29 6.29
CA ALA A 170 -7.53 -14.08 6.95
C ALA A 170 -7.94 -12.98 5.96
N ILE A 171 -7.14 -12.76 4.90
CA ILE A 171 -7.51 -11.85 3.81
C ILE A 171 -8.81 -12.33 3.13
N ALA A 172 -8.91 -13.62 2.83
CA ALA A 172 -10.11 -14.20 2.22
C ALA A 172 -11.36 -14.07 3.12
N ILE A 173 -11.20 -14.20 4.44
CA ILE A 173 -12.26 -13.99 5.43
C ILE A 173 -12.73 -12.53 5.38
N LEU A 174 -11.82 -11.57 5.52
CA LEU A 174 -12.19 -10.14 5.47
C LEU A 174 -12.88 -9.76 4.16
N LEU A 175 -12.40 -10.28 3.02
CA LEU A 175 -13.07 -10.05 1.73
C LEU A 175 -14.52 -10.53 1.73
N ARG A 176 -14.82 -11.66 2.39
CA ARG A 176 -16.20 -12.17 2.51
C ARG A 176 -17.03 -11.35 3.50
N GLU A 177 -16.42 -10.84 4.56
CA GLU A 177 -17.06 -9.99 5.58
C GLU A 177 -17.28 -8.54 5.09
N ALA A 178 -16.75 -8.13 3.94
CA ALA A 178 -16.91 -6.77 3.42
C ALA A 178 -18.38 -6.34 3.31
N ASP A 179 -19.26 -7.26 2.87
CA ASP A 179 -20.70 -6.98 2.73
C ASP A 179 -21.38 -6.77 4.10
N ASP A 180 -20.81 -7.25 5.21
CA ASP A 180 -21.36 -7.01 6.55
C ASP A 180 -21.24 -5.53 6.96
N HIS A 181 -20.21 -4.84 6.44
CA HIS A 181 -19.86 -3.48 6.84
C HIS A 181 -20.20 -2.40 5.80
N PHE A 182 -20.18 -2.75 4.52
CA PHE A 182 -20.34 -1.80 3.41
C PHE A 182 -21.53 -2.17 2.54
N ASP A 183 -22.05 -1.19 1.78
CA ASP A 183 -23.08 -1.45 0.76
C ASP A 183 -22.61 -2.56 -0.19
N THR A 184 -23.51 -3.43 -0.66
CA THR A 184 -23.13 -4.61 -1.45
C THR A 184 -22.37 -4.28 -2.73
N VAL A 185 -22.72 -3.19 -3.42
CA VAL A 185 -22.00 -2.78 -4.63
C VAL A 185 -20.63 -2.20 -4.24
N MET A 186 -20.56 -1.43 -3.16
CA MET A 186 -19.30 -0.89 -2.65
C MET A 186 -18.36 -1.97 -2.11
N ALA A 187 -18.90 -3.00 -1.46
CA ALA A 187 -18.17 -4.18 -1.00
C ALA A 187 -17.57 -4.95 -2.18
N ASN A 188 -18.31 -5.11 -3.29
CA ASN A 188 -17.77 -5.70 -4.51
C ASN A 188 -16.64 -4.85 -5.12
N MET A 189 -16.77 -3.53 -5.13
CA MET A 189 -15.72 -2.63 -5.63
C MET A 189 -14.44 -2.72 -4.77
N LEU A 190 -14.60 -2.75 -3.44
CA LEU A 190 -13.52 -3.02 -2.49
C LEU A 190 -12.86 -4.36 -2.80
N GLN A 191 -13.63 -5.45 -2.92
CA GLN A 191 -13.07 -6.78 -3.21
C GLN A 191 -12.27 -6.79 -4.51
N ILE A 192 -12.77 -6.17 -5.58
CA ILE A 192 -12.04 -6.03 -6.85
C ILE A 192 -10.72 -5.29 -6.64
N SER A 193 -10.74 -4.18 -5.88
CA SER A 193 -9.55 -3.38 -5.57
C SER A 193 -8.48 -4.19 -4.84
N VAL A 194 -8.87 -5.06 -3.91
CA VAL A 194 -7.95 -5.93 -3.16
C VAL A 194 -7.42 -7.06 -4.04
N LEU A 195 -8.28 -7.69 -4.83
CA LEU A 195 -7.87 -8.75 -5.75
C LEU A 195 -6.84 -8.23 -6.76
N LYS A 196 -7.04 -7.01 -7.29
CA LYS A 196 -6.04 -6.31 -8.12
C LYS A 196 -4.70 -6.17 -7.41
N PHE A 197 -4.69 -5.78 -6.14
CA PHE A 197 -3.47 -5.61 -5.34
C PHE A 197 -2.73 -6.92 -5.09
N LEU A 198 -3.45 -8.00 -4.76
CA LEU A 198 -2.85 -9.31 -4.60
C LEU A 198 -2.22 -9.78 -5.93
N THR A 199 -2.86 -9.49 -7.05
CA THR A 199 -2.33 -9.74 -8.40
C THR A 199 -1.16 -8.84 -8.75
N SER A 200 -1.14 -7.55 -8.37
CA SER A 200 -0.03 -6.65 -8.70
C SER A 200 1.27 -7.10 -8.06
N ASN A 201 1.22 -7.56 -6.82
CA ASN A 201 2.34 -8.14 -6.10
C ASN A 201 2.97 -9.35 -6.83
N LEU A 202 2.13 -10.19 -7.44
CA LEU A 202 2.58 -11.30 -8.29
C LEU A 202 3.08 -10.81 -9.65
N LEU A 203 2.40 -9.83 -10.25
CA LEU A 203 2.79 -9.21 -11.51
C LEU A 203 4.19 -8.62 -11.42
N GLU A 204 4.50 -7.94 -10.31
CA GLU A 204 5.84 -7.42 -10.11
C GLU A 204 6.89 -8.51 -10.16
N ARG A 205 6.62 -9.74 -9.68
CA ARG A 205 7.56 -10.87 -9.75
C ARG A 205 7.63 -11.53 -11.13
N HIS A 206 6.67 -11.26 -12.00
CA HIS A 206 6.62 -11.85 -13.33
C HIS A 206 7.86 -11.43 -14.15
N ASP A 207 8.52 -12.39 -14.81
CA ASP A 207 9.72 -12.14 -15.62
C ASP A 207 9.51 -11.02 -16.65
N GLY A 208 8.33 -11.00 -17.27
CA GLY A 208 7.95 -9.96 -18.22
C GLY A 208 7.93 -8.57 -17.60
N PHE A 209 7.49 -8.41 -16.35
CA PHE A 209 7.45 -7.12 -15.66
C PHE A 209 8.85 -6.71 -15.18
N GLN A 210 9.62 -7.65 -14.62
CA GLN A 210 10.99 -7.41 -14.12
C GLN A 210 11.97 -6.96 -15.21
N HIS A 211 11.74 -7.36 -16.46
CA HIS A 211 12.61 -7.07 -17.60
C HIS A 211 11.96 -6.16 -18.65
N MET A 212 10.78 -5.62 -18.37
CA MET A 212 10.11 -4.69 -19.27
C MET A 212 10.87 -3.36 -19.31
N ALA A 213 11.09 -2.83 -20.51
CA ALA A 213 11.46 -1.44 -20.68
C ALA A 213 10.19 -0.60 -20.80
N VAL A 214 9.97 0.32 -19.87
CA VAL A 214 8.90 1.31 -20.00
C VAL A 214 9.28 2.26 -21.15
N THR A 215 8.35 2.48 -22.07
CA THR A 215 8.55 3.37 -23.22
C THR A 215 7.67 4.60 -23.09
N ARG A 216 8.06 5.70 -23.76
CA ARG A 216 7.22 6.91 -23.84
C ARG A 216 5.83 6.66 -24.44
N ALA A 217 5.70 5.67 -25.31
CA ALA A 217 4.41 5.27 -25.87
C ALA A 217 3.49 4.58 -24.83
N GLY A 218 4.06 4.04 -23.76
CA GLY A 218 3.34 3.41 -22.64
C GLY A 218 2.82 4.41 -21.61
N ASN A 219 2.45 5.64 -22.01
CA ASN A 219 2.09 6.72 -21.09
C ASN A 219 0.89 6.46 -20.16
N LYS A 220 0.08 5.43 -20.42
CA LYS A 220 -1.00 4.97 -19.52
C LYS A 220 -0.59 3.90 -18.54
N PHE A 221 0.57 3.30 -18.72
CA PHE A 221 1.09 2.24 -17.85
C PHE A 221 1.26 2.68 -16.39
N PRO A 222 1.79 3.89 -16.07
CA PRO A 222 1.96 4.29 -14.67
C PRO A 222 0.62 4.34 -13.92
N ASP A 223 -0.40 5.00 -14.50
CA ASP A 223 -1.74 5.10 -13.89
C ASP A 223 -2.40 3.71 -13.76
N PHE A 224 -2.32 2.88 -14.81
CA PHE A 224 -2.87 1.52 -14.80
C PHE A 224 -2.24 0.66 -13.71
N TYR A 225 -0.91 0.67 -13.62
CA TYR A 225 -0.20 -0.13 -12.64
C TYR A 225 -0.48 0.36 -11.22
N ARG A 226 -0.50 1.68 -11.01
CA ARG A 226 -0.79 2.28 -9.70
C ARG A 226 -2.20 1.95 -9.20
N ASP A 227 -3.20 1.97 -10.09
CA ASP A 227 -4.58 1.55 -9.79
C ASP A 227 -4.64 0.07 -9.37
N MET A 228 -3.79 -0.78 -9.97
CA MET A 228 -3.69 -2.18 -9.54
C MET A 228 -3.03 -2.33 -8.17
N SER A 229 -1.93 -1.61 -7.92
CA SER A 229 -1.10 -1.79 -6.73
C SER A 229 -1.51 -0.97 -5.51
N GLY A 230 -2.58 -0.17 -5.61
CA GLY A 230 -2.89 0.84 -4.60
C GLY A 230 -3.96 0.54 -3.57
N MET A 231 -4.87 -0.39 -3.87
CA MET A 231 -6.08 -0.59 -3.05
C MET A 231 -6.92 0.68 -2.87
N ASN A 232 -6.77 1.65 -3.77
CA ASN A 232 -7.34 2.98 -3.71
C ASN A 232 -8.86 3.01 -3.45
N VAL A 233 -9.62 2.24 -4.20
CA VAL A 233 -11.07 2.14 -4.08
C VAL A 233 -11.47 1.46 -2.76
N ALA A 234 -10.70 0.49 -2.26
CA ALA A 234 -10.96 -0.10 -0.95
C ALA A 234 -10.86 0.95 0.16
N TYR A 235 -9.80 1.76 0.18
CA TYR A 235 -9.64 2.85 1.15
C TYR A 235 -10.71 3.94 1.01
N ALA A 236 -11.15 4.25 -0.20
CA ALA A 236 -12.28 5.16 -0.42
C ALA A 236 -13.60 4.59 0.15
N VAL A 237 -13.84 3.27 0.00
CA VAL A 237 -15.04 2.60 0.55
C VAL A 237 -15.02 2.54 2.08
N PHE A 238 -13.84 2.40 2.71
CA PHE A 238 -13.70 2.40 4.17
C PHE A 238 -14.24 3.68 4.84
N CYS A 239 -14.30 4.78 4.10
CA CYS A 239 -14.89 6.03 4.57
C CYS A 239 -16.41 5.93 4.81
N TYR A 240 -17.11 4.93 4.25
CA TYR A 240 -18.58 4.91 4.21
C TYR A 240 -19.21 3.57 4.63
N PRO A 241 -19.05 3.12 5.90
CA PRO A 241 -19.78 1.97 6.42
C PRO A 241 -21.31 2.17 6.32
N LYS A 242 -22.02 1.16 5.80
CA LYS A 242 -23.45 1.27 5.45
C LYS A 242 -24.37 1.60 6.62
N ALA A 243 -23.97 1.24 7.85
CA ALA A 243 -24.75 1.52 9.05
C ALA A 243 -24.81 3.02 9.39
N GLN A 244 -23.78 3.79 9.00
CA GLN A 244 -23.72 5.24 9.21
C GLN A 244 -23.98 6.03 7.92
N TYR A 245 -23.64 5.44 6.77
CA TYR A 245 -23.65 6.09 5.45
C TYR A 245 -24.46 5.26 4.43
N PRO A 246 -25.78 5.07 4.64
CA PRO A 246 -26.59 4.18 3.81
C PRO A 246 -26.88 4.70 2.39
N ASP A 247 -26.71 6.01 2.13
CA ASP A 247 -26.97 6.61 0.82
C ASP A 247 -25.69 6.64 -0.04
N VAL A 248 -25.53 5.62 -0.88
CA VAL A 248 -24.40 5.53 -1.82
C VAL A 248 -24.36 6.72 -2.80
N SER A 249 -25.52 7.28 -3.17
CA SER A 249 -25.56 8.42 -4.10
C SER A 249 -24.90 9.68 -3.51
N ALA A 250 -24.78 9.75 -2.18
CA ALA A 250 -24.15 10.85 -1.49
C ALA A 250 -22.61 10.88 -1.66
N PHE A 251 -21.96 9.79 -2.07
CA PHE A 251 -20.49 9.77 -2.20
C PHE A 251 -19.96 9.06 -3.46
N LEU A 252 -20.78 8.29 -4.18
CA LEU A 252 -20.34 7.46 -5.32
C LEU A 252 -19.58 8.26 -6.39
N GLU A 253 -20.09 9.45 -6.73
CA GLU A 253 -19.47 10.36 -7.71
C GLU A 253 -18.03 10.74 -7.32
N ALA A 254 -17.73 10.81 -6.02
CA ALA A 254 -16.42 11.21 -5.51
C ALA A 254 -15.40 10.06 -5.45
N ILE A 255 -15.85 8.79 -5.47
CA ILE A 255 -14.96 7.61 -5.34
C ILE A 255 -13.76 7.63 -6.31
N PRO A 256 -13.91 7.96 -7.61
CA PRO A 256 -12.75 8.00 -8.52
C PRO A 256 -11.69 9.02 -8.11
N ASP A 257 -12.09 10.21 -7.66
CA ASP A 257 -11.15 11.25 -7.22
C ASP A 257 -10.60 10.96 -5.81
N MET A 258 -11.37 10.31 -4.93
CA MET A 258 -10.85 9.79 -3.65
C MET A 258 -9.76 8.75 -3.89
N ALA A 259 -10.04 7.77 -4.75
CA ALA A 259 -9.11 6.71 -5.12
C ALA A 259 -7.83 7.31 -5.72
N ARG A 260 -7.97 8.26 -6.65
CA ARG A 260 -6.83 8.98 -7.20
C ARG A 260 -6.05 9.69 -6.09
N PHE A 261 -6.71 10.49 -5.25
CA PHE A 261 -6.06 11.21 -4.16
C PHE A 261 -5.28 10.27 -3.24
N ILE A 262 -5.91 9.19 -2.76
CA ILE A 262 -5.29 8.20 -1.87
C ILE A 262 -4.00 7.67 -2.50
N ASP A 263 -4.04 7.27 -3.77
CA ASP A 263 -2.87 6.70 -4.42
C ASP A 263 -1.73 7.71 -4.58
N ILE A 264 -2.01 8.82 -5.27
CA ILE A 264 -0.94 9.70 -5.73
C ILE A 264 -0.51 10.72 -4.68
N SER A 265 -1.27 10.92 -3.60
CA SER A 265 -0.76 11.64 -2.43
C SER A 265 0.25 10.80 -1.65
N ASN A 266 0.05 9.47 -1.56
CA ASN A 266 1.07 8.58 -1.00
C ASN A 266 2.38 8.69 -1.78
N ASP A 267 2.34 8.61 -3.11
CA ASP A 267 3.55 8.68 -3.96
C ASP A 267 4.33 9.99 -3.72
N VAL A 268 3.64 11.11 -3.47
CA VAL A 268 4.28 12.40 -3.15
C VAL A 268 4.91 12.37 -1.76
N LEU A 269 4.17 11.92 -0.75
CA LEU A 269 4.62 11.91 0.64
C LEU A 269 5.65 10.79 0.92
N SER A 270 5.68 9.75 0.10
CA SER A 270 6.62 8.64 0.17
C SER A 270 7.88 8.86 -0.66
N PHE A 271 7.87 9.79 -1.62
CA PHE A 271 8.98 10.02 -2.54
C PHE A 271 10.33 10.14 -1.83
N TYR A 272 10.42 11.00 -0.79
CA TYR A 272 11.69 11.21 -0.09
C TYR A 272 12.23 9.92 0.57
N LYS A 273 11.37 9.10 1.20
CA LYS A 273 11.82 7.84 1.79
C LYS A 273 12.29 6.84 0.73
N GLU A 274 11.68 6.85 -0.45
CA GLU A 274 11.95 5.93 -1.55
C GLU A 274 13.28 6.27 -2.21
N GLU A 275 13.49 7.53 -2.58
CA GLU A 275 14.75 8.01 -3.13
C GLU A 275 15.93 7.75 -2.19
N VAL A 276 15.79 8.10 -0.91
CA VAL A 276 16.85 7.83 0.08
C VAL A 276 17.04 6.32 0.30
N GLY A 277 15.99 5.53 0.10
CA GLY A 277 16.03 4.07 0.14
C GLY A 277 16.57 3.41 -1.13
N GLY A 278 16.75 4.16 -2.22
CA GLY A 278 17.11 3.65 -3.54
C GLY A 278 15.98 2.89 -4.24
N ASP A 279 14.74 3.08 -3.82
CA ASP A 279 13.56 2.49 -4.47
C ASP A 279 13.18 3.33 -5.69
N THR A 280 13.42 2.76 -6.87
CA THR A 280 13.22 3.41 -8.17
C THR A 280 12.14 2.75 -9.00
N ARG A 281 11.42 1.76 -8.43
CA ARG A 281 10.39 1.00 -9.12
C ARG A 281 8.99 1.38 -8.65
N ASN A 282 8.75 2.68 -8.68
CA ASN A 282 7.51 3.29 -8.19
C ASN A 282 6.80 4.08 -9.31
N TYR A 283 5.64 4.64 -8.96
CA TYR A 283 4.81 5.40 -9.89
C TYR A 283 5.53 6.64 -10.45
N LEU A 284 6.29 7.37 -9.64
CA LEU A 284 6.98 8.59 -10.06
C LEU A 284 8.06 8.29 -11.11
N HIS A 285 8.86 7.23 -10.93
CA HIS A 285 9.82 6.80 -11.93
C HIS A 285 9.17 6.34 -13.23
N ASN A 286 8.07 5.57 -13.14
CA ASN A 286 7.29 5.21 -14.31
C ASN A 286 6.73 6.45 -15.05
N ARG A 287 6.34 7.50 -14.31
CA ARG A 287 5.92 8.80 -14.87
C ARG A 287 7.09 9.56 -15.51
N VAL A 288 8.29 9.51 -14.94
CA VAL A 288 9.52 10.06 -15.54
C VAL A 288 9.82 9.36 -16.86
N ASP A 289 9.85 8.03 -16.88
CA ASP A 289 10.16 7.23 -18.08
C ASP A 289 9.19 7.49 -19.23
N THR A 290 7.90 7.61 -18.90
CA THR A 290 6.86 7.80 -19.91
C THR A 290 6.74 9.24 -20.41
N SER A 291 6.98 10.23 -19.55
CA SER A 291 6.87 11.66 -19.92
C SER A 291 8.18 12.26 -20.44
N GLY A 292 9.33 11.72 -20.04
CA GLY A 292 10.65 12.30 -20.28
C GLY A 292 10.91 13.60 -19.51
N LYS A 293 10.08 13.94 -18.51
CA LYS A 293 10.28 15.11 -17.64
C LYS A 293 11.28 14.78 -16.51
N PRO A 294 12.02 15.78 -15.99
CA PRO A 294 12.84 15.61 -14.79
C PRO A 294 12.02 15.17 -13.57
N MET A 295 12.62 14.39 -12.66
CA MET A 295 11.92 13.82 -11.50
C MET A 295 11.18 14.86 -10.65
N LEU A 296 11.81 15.98 -10.31
CA LEU A 296 11.16 17.02 -9.50
C LEU A 296 9.97 17.68 -10.21
N ALA A 297 10.01 17.80 -11.54
CA ALA A 297 8.87 18.32 -12.31
C ALA A 297 7.71 17.31 -12.30
N VAL A 298 8.01 16.01 -12.38
CA VAL A 298 7.00 14.95 -12.23
C VAL A 298 6.40 14.95 -10.83
N LEU A 299 7.21 15.07 -9.78
CA LEU A 299 6.73 15.16 -8.40
C LEU A 299 5.80 16.37 -8.19
N GLN A 300 6.15 17.53 -8.76
CA GLN A 300 5.30 18.73 -8.74
C GLN A 300 3.97 18.52 -9.48
N ASP A 301 4.00 17.91 -10.66
CA ASP A 301 2.80 17.58 -11.43
C ASP A 301 1.89 16.64 -10.63
N VAL A 302 2.44 15.58 -10.04
CA VAL A 302 1.68 14.60 -9.25
C VAL A 302 1.13 15.23 -7.97
N SER A 303 1.90 16.07 -7.28
CA SER A 303 1.40 16.83 -6.13
C SER A 303 0.20 17.71 -6.49
N LYS A 304 0.30 18.44 -7.60
CA LYS A 304 -0.80 19.25 -8.13
C LYS A 304 -2.03 18.40 -8.47
N GLU A 305 -1.84 17.27 -9.16
CA GLU A 305 -2.92 16.34 -9.50
C GLU A 305 -3.64 15.78 -8.26
N SER A 306 -2.88 15.47 -7.20
CA SER A 306 -3.41 15.01 -5.91
C SER A 306 -4.27 16.10 -5.24
N ILE A 307 -3.77 17.34 -5.19
CA ILE A 307 -4.49 18.49 -4.63
C ILE A 307 -5.78 18.77 -5.43
N GLU A 308 -5.72 18.70 -6.75
CA GLU A 308 -6.88 18.90 -7.61
C GLU A 308 -7.94 17.80 -7.42
N ALA A 309 -7.53 16.54 -7.23
CA ALA A 309 -8.43 15.46 -6.89
C ALA A 309 -9.13 15.69 -5.54
N ALA A 310 -8.38 16.06 -4.50
CA ALA A 310 -8.94 16.39 -3.20
C ALA A 310 -9.96 17.55 -3.28
N LYS A 311 -9.65 18.61 -4.04
CA LYS A 311 -10.55 19.75 -4.25
C LYS A 311 -11.85 19.35 -4.95
N ARG A 312 -11.79 18.46 -5.95
CA ARG A 312 -13.00 17.92 -6.60
C ARG A 312 -13.84 17.11 -5.63
N VAL A 313 -13.23 16.24 -4.81
CA VAL A 313 -13.96 15.50 -3.77
C VAL A 313 -14.64 16.46 -2.80
N SER A 314 -13.93 17.47 -2.30
CA SER A 314 -14.51 18.46 -1.39
C SER A 314 -15.71 19.19 -2.00
N GLU A 315 -15.63 19.60 -3.28
CA GLU A 315 -16.77 20.26 -3.94
C GLU A 315 -17.93 19.30 -4.21
N ILE A 316 -17.69 18.03 -4.54
CA ILE A 316 -18.74 17.03 -4.71
C ILE A 316 -19.48 16.80 -3.38
N LEU A 317 -18.75 16.62 -2.28
CA LEU A 317 -19.32 16.29 -0.96
C LEU A 317 -19.87 17.49 -0.20
N LYS A 318 -19.54 18.71 -0.62
CA LYS A 318 -19.92 19.95 0.06
C LYS A 318 -21.41 20.00 0.38
N GLY A 319 -21.72 20.20 1.67
CA GLY A 319 -23.09 20.32 2.16
C GLY A 319 -23.82 18.98 2.28
N ARG A 320 -23.15 17.84 2.08
CA ARG A 320 -23.71 16.49 2.29
C ARG A 320 -23.58 16.00 3.74
N GLY A 321 -23.27 16.90 4.69
CA GLY A 321 -23.33 16.62 6.13
C GLY A 321 -22.31 15.56 6.58
N VAL A 322 -22.80 14.47 7.19
CA VAL A 322 -21.94 13.40 7.75
C VAL A 322 -21.03 12.75 6.70
N TYR A 323 -21.44 12.72 5.42
CA TYR A 323 -20.63 12.17 4.33
C TYR A 323 -19.38 13.02 4.06
N GLU A 324 -19.53 14.35 4.05
CA GLU A 324 -18.43 15.30 3.93
C GLU A 324 -17.48 15.18 5.13
N GLN A 325 -18.04 15.10 6.34
CA GLN A 325 -17.27 14.95 7.57
C GLN A 325 -16.42 13.67 7.56
N SER A 326 -16.99 12.54 7.16
CA SER A 326 -16.26 11.26 7.13
C SER A 326 -15.03 11.31 6.21
N TRP A 327 -15.17 11.92 5.03
CA TRP A 327 -14.04 12.13 4.13
C TRP A 327 -12.97 13.02 4.73
N ASN A 328 -13.36 14.16 5.33
CA ASN A 328 -12.41 15.09 5.92
C ASN A 328 -11.63 14.46 7.09
N GLU A 329 -12.29 13.65 7.91
CA GLU A 329 -11.65 12.86 8.97
C GLU A 329 -10.69 11.81 8.41
N SER A 330 -11.08 11.12 7.34
CA SER A 330 -10.21 10.18 6.64
C SER A 330 -8.97 10.85 6.07
N VAL A 331 -9.12 11.99 5.39
CA VAL A 331 -7.98 12.78 4.88
C VAL A 331 -7.07 13.25 6.02
N GLN A 332 -7.63 13.76 7.12
CA GLN A 332 -6.84 14.16 8.28
C GLN A 332 -6.03 12.98 8.84
N GLY A 333 -6.68 11.85 9.08
CA GLY A 333 -5.99 10.66 9.58
C GLY A 333 -4.94 10.13 8.61
N TYR A 334 -5.27 10.09 7.33
CA TYR A 334 -4.37 9.61 6.29
C TYR A 334 -3.11 10.48 6.16
N MET A 335 -3.25 11.81 6.22
CA MET A 335 -2.08 12.71 6.27
C MET A 335 -1.28 12.50 7.57
N ALA A 336 -1.96 12.37 8.71
CA ALA A 336 -1.31 12.10 10.00
C ALA A 336 -0.49 10.80 9.98
N MET A 337 -0.95 9.77 9.28
CA MET A 337 -0.20 8.52 9.10
C MET A 337 1.14 8.74 8.39
N HIS A 338 1.26 9.76 7.54
CA HIS A 338 2.51 10.09 6.86
C HIS A 338 3.41 10.98 7.73
N THR A 339 2.84 12.03 8.33
CA THR A 339 3.60 13.01 9.12
C THR A 339 4.11 12.44 10.45
N THR A 340 3.40 11.46 11.03
CA THR A 340 3.74 10.92 12.35
C THR A 340 4.52 9.61 12.32
N ASN A 341 4.47 8.87 11.20
CA ASN A 341 5.13 7.57 11.09
C ASN A 341 6.59 7.74 10.64
N PRO A 342 7.58 7.29 11.44
CA PRO A 342 9.00 7.41 11.11
C PRO A 342 9.39 6.80 9.74
N ARG A 343 8.58 5.87 9.21
CA ARG A 343 8.76 5.26 7.88
C ARG A 343 8.91 6.30 6.77
N TYR A 344 8.14 7.39 6.80
CA TYR A 344 8.12 8.39 5.72
C TYR A 344 9.21 9.45 5.85
N LYS A 345 9.93 9.49 6.98
CA LYS A 345 11.01 10.45 7.24
C LYS A 345 10.57 11.92 7.11
N MET A 346 9.31 12.24 7.40
CA MET A 346 8.79 13.61 7.31
C MET A 346 9.50 14.57 8.29
N ALA A 347 10.08 14.06 9.37
CA ALA A 347 10.92 14.83 10.27
C ALA A 347 12.17 15.43 9.58
N ASP A 348 12.78 14.72 8.62
CA ASP A 348 13.92 15.22 7.84
C ASP A 348 13.52 16.41 6.95
N LEU A 349 12.23 16.50 6.60
CA LEU A 349 11.64 17.59 5.83
C LEU A 349 11.13 18.74 6.70
N GLY A 350 11.23 18.63 8.03
CA GLY A 350 10.65 19.59 8.98
C GLY A 350 9.12 19.52 9.08
N LEU A 351 8.53 18.40 8.64
CA LEU A 351 7.07 18.17 8.56
C LEU A 351 6.63 16.99 9.45
N GLY A 352 7.49 16.53 10.36
CA GLY A 352 7.20 15.45 11.29
C GLY A 352 6.32 15.92 12.45
N GLU A 353 5.36 15.07 12.85
CA GLU A 353 4.49 15.29 14.01
C GLU A 353 4.70 14.20 15.06
N GLU A 354 4.33 14.48 16.31
CA GLU A 354 4.28 13.46 17.35
C GLU A 354 3.15 12.46 17.06
N HIS A 355 3.45 11.16 17.19
CA HIS A 355 2.46 10.12 16.92
C HIS A 355 1.30 10.17 17.93
N PRO A 356 0.02 10.17 17.51
CA PRO A 356 -1.13 10.22 18.42
C PRO A 356 -1.20 9.07 19.44
N LEU A 357 -0.54 7.95 19.12
CA LEU A 357 -0.39 6.81 20.03
C LEU A 357 0.77 6.94 21.04
N ALA A 358 1.65 7.94 20.91
CA ALA A 358 2.80 8.12 21.81
C ALA A 358 2.41 8.16 23.31
N PRO A 359 1.32 8.85 23.72
CA PRO A 359 0.85 8.81 25.12
C PRO A 359 0.42 7.42 25.61
N PHE A 360 0.20 6.48 24.70
CA PHE A 360 -0.31 5.13 24.97
C PHE A 360 0.74 4.03 24.73
N GLU A 361 1.97 4.38 24.35
CA GLU A 361 3.02 3.41 23.99
C GLU A 361 3.36 2.45 25.14
N HIS A 362 3.25 2.86 26.40
CA HIS A 362 3.41 1.93 27.52
C HIS A 362 2.42 0.76 27.42
N LYS A 363 1.15 1.03 27.15
CA LYS A 363 0.09 0.01 27.05
C LYS A 363 0.24 -0.86 25.79
N ILE A 364 0.62 -0.25 24.68
CA ILE A 364 0.86 -0.95 23.40
C ILE A 364 2.12 -1.82 23.52
N GLY A 365 3.17 -1.31 24.18
CA GLY A 365 4.39 -2.04 24.51
C GLY A 365 4.12 -3.26 25.36
N GLU A 366 3.43 -3.10 26.50
CA GLU A 366 3.01 -4.19 27.38
C GLU A 366 2.16 -5.25 26.65
N PHE A 367 1.35 -4.83 25.67
CA PHE A 367 0.62 -5.74 24.81
C PHE A 367 1.58 -6.62 23.98
N PHE A 368 2.50 -6.01 23.23
CA PHE A 368 3.45 -6.76 22.39
C PHE A 368 4.42 -7.60 23.22
N ASP A 369 4.82 -7.14 24.40
CA ASP A 369 5.65 -7.93 25.32
C ASP A 369 4.94 -9.21 25.77
N ARG A 370 3.64 -9.12 26.10
CA ARG A 370 2.82 -10.31 26.42
C ARG A 370 2.68 -11.25 25.24
N VAL A 371 2.43 -10.72 24.03
CA VAL A 371 2.33 -11.53 22.81
C VAL A 371 3.64 -12.29 22.56
N ASN A 372 4.78 -11.61 22.68
CA ASN A 372 6.10 -12.20 22.46
C ASN A 372 6.48 -13.25 23.52
N ASN A 373 6.01 -13.10 24.76
CA ASN A 373 6.28 -14.04 25.86
C ASN A 373 5.33 -15.25 25.90
N SER A 374 4.21 -15.20 25.16
CA SER A 374 3.19 -16.27 25.12
C SER A 374 3.34 -17.20 23.90
N SER A 375 4.27 -16.89 23.00
CA SER A 375 4.62 -17.66 21.79
C SER A 375 5.84 -18.53 22.05
#